data_AF-A0A7W4V6K6-F1
#
_entry.id   AF-A0A7W4V6K6-F1
#
_cell.length_a   1.000
_cell.length_b   1.000
_cell.length_c   1.000
_cell.angle_alpha   90.00
_cell.angle_beta   90.00
_cell.angle_gamma   90.00
#
_symmetry.space_group_name_H-M   'P 1'
#
loop_
_entity.id
_entity.type
_entity.pdbx_description
1 polymer ?
#
loop_
_entity_poly.entity_id
_entity_poly.type
_entity_poly.pdbx_seq_one_letter_code
_entity_poly.pdbx_strand_id
1 'polypeptide(L)'
;MADLTDYTGLVTSEHSQRPKFMSVVAALAQPMVDLMNLLGGMPDKFDLDQAVGAQLDDVGRWVGISRRVSTPLTGVYFSFDTPGVGFDQGSWKGPFDPDTGLTLLDDDTYRLVLRAKIGANHWDGTLESTAAILNSIFSPGDGPVTVHANAEPFGTGDGAASQYQLLYQGRPVYQVDSATLYRNDWQGNQQLYPTARTNIATYSEQLDLSAWGKAAITVTPNATTAPNGTTTMDKLVETATTGTHALTRNIFSTLGNTPYTVSAFVKAGERRYGRIRLGTNIGFVADAKFDLVTGKYTNSAGSPTGDIIHLGGGIYRVTVSGVTQEGATNLSGTGLYLHDLVTGGSAGGDAYAGDGTSGYYAWGLDVKEGPDLTSYISATNAPATITDYTLGPSGIAQLAVPPAAGASLSWTGDGDIYPSGTYVFIQDNQDMSMTIGVAGKVPSAVFLALLEGGYIPLKPEGVRVNFVIVTSVDGVPMFGFDVANQYVMGLDAGAWGTPL
;
A
#
# COMPACT_ATOMS: atom_id res chain seq x y z
N MET A 1 -10.25 50.47 17.64
CA MET A 1 -11.18 51.05 16.65
C MET A 1 -11.92 52.17 17.35
N ALA A 2 -12.01 53.36 16.75
CA ALA A 2 -12.76 54.48 17.29
C ALA A 2 -14.26 54.20 17.20
N ASP A 3 -15.00 54.57 18.24
CA ASP A 3 -16.46 54.41 18.31
C ASP A 3 -17.15 55.77 18.26
N LEU A 4 -18.35 55.82 17.67
CA LEU A 4 -19.20 57.01 17.70
C LEU A 4 -19.50 57.46 19.14
N THR A 5 -19.61 56.50 20.07
CA THR A 5 -19.84 56.79 21.50
C THR A 5 -18.72 57.59 22.14
N ASP A 6 -17.50 57.54 21.61
CA ASP A 6 -16.35 58.27 22.14
C ASP A 6 -16.58 59.79 22.12
N TYR A 7 -17.34 60.28 21.12
CA TYR A 7 -17.72 61.69 21.03
C TYR A 7 -19.15 61.95 21.50
N THR A 8 -20.13 61.11 21.15
CA THR A 8 -21.52 61.36 21.56
C THR A 8 -21.75 61.17 23.06
N GLY A 9 -20.89 60.40 23.74
CA GLY A 9 -20.89 60.25 25.19
C GLY A 9 -20.41 61.50 25.95
N LEU A 10 -19.77 62.45 25.26
CA LEU A 10 -19.32 63.74 25.82
C LEU A 10 -20.43 64.80 25.77
N VAL A 11 -21.57 64.52 25.14
CA VAL A 11 -22.72 65.44 25.10
C VAL A 11 -23.32 65.57 26.49
N THR A 12 -23.48 66.81 26.96
CA THR A 12 -24.01 67.10 28.29
C THR A 12 -25.43 66.54 28.48
N SER A 13 -25.78 66.22 29.73
CA SER A 13 -27.09 65.64 30.11
C SER A 13 -28.30 66.47 29.67
N GLU A 14 -28.12 67.79 29.50
CA GLU A 14 -29.14 68.74 29.03
C GLU A 14 -29.62 68.43 27.60
N HIS A 15 -28.72 67.95 26.73
CA HIS A 15 -28.98 67.74 25.31
C HIS A 15 -28.96 66.27 24.87
N SER A 16 -28.41 65.36 25.69
CA SER A 16 -28.27 63.94 25.35
C SER A 16 -29.60 63.20 25.17
N GLN A 17 -30.68 63.68 25.79
CA GLN A 17 -32.04 63.12 25.67
C GLN A 17 -32.82 63.63 24.44
N ARG A 18 -32.24 64.51 23.60
CA ARG A 18 -32.93 65.13 22.45
C ARG A 18 -32.64 64.35 21.16
N PRO A 19 -33.60 63.58 20.60
CA PRO A 19 -33.30 62.62 19.52
C PRO A 19 -32.79 63.26 18.23
N LYS A 20 -33.41 64.38 17.82
CA LYS A 20 -33.02 65.10 16.60
C LYS A 20 -31.63 65.73 16.73
N PHE A 21 -31.29 66.27 17.90
CA PHE A 21 -29.97 66.85 18.15
C PHE A 21 -28.89 65.77 18.11
N MET A 22 -29.09 64.65 18.84
CA MET A 22 -28.15 63.53 18.82
C MET A 22 -27.98 62.94 17.42
N SER A 23 -29.05 62.88 16.61
CA SER A 23 -28.93 62.42 15.21
C SER A 23 -28.08 63.34 14.33
N VAL A 24 -28.13 64.66 14.56
CA VAL A 24 -27.30 65.62 13.82
C VAL A 24 -25.84 65.52 14.26
N VAL A 25 -25.59 65.43 15.57
CA VAL A 25 -24.23 65.23 16.10
C VAL A 25 -23.62 63.93 15.60
N ALA A 26 -24.40 62.83 15.62
CA ALA A 26 -23.97 61.55 15.07
C ALA A 26 -23.66 61.64 13.57
N ALA A 27 -24.52 62.29 12.78
CA ALA A 27 -24.30 62.46 11.34
C ALA A 27 -23.04 63.29 11.01
N LEU A 28 -22.66 64.23 11.88
CA LEU A 28 -21.44 65.03 11.74
C LEU A 28 -20.18 64.28 12.22
N ALA A 29 -20.30 63.46 13.26
CA ALA A 29 -19.18 62.72 13.86
C ALA A 29 -18.86 61.42 13.12
N GLN A 30 -19.86 60.73 12.55
CA GLN A 30 -19.68 59.44 11.87
C GLN A 30 -18.60 59.48 10.77
N PRO A 31 -18.56 60.49 9.86
CA PRO A 31 -17.50 60.53 8.85
C PRO A 31 -16.09 60.66 9.43
N MET A 32 -15.93 61.28 10.60
CA MET A 32 -14.64 61.40 11.29
C MET A 32 -14.23 60.08 11.94
N VAL A 33 -15.18 59.38 12.57
CA VAL A 33 -14.96 58.04 13.13
C VAL A 33 -14.58 57.05 12.02
N ASP A 34 -15.30 57.08 10.90
CA ASP A 34 -15.02 56.25 9.73
C ASP A 34 -13.63 56.55 9.16
N LEU A 35 -13.23 57.83 9.09
CA LEU A 35 -11.90 58.24 8.65
C LEU A 35 -10.80 57.77 9.61
N MET A 36 -11.00 57.89 10.93
CA MET A 36 -10.05 57.41 11.93
C MET A 36 -9.88 55.90 11.86
N ASN A 37 -10.96 55.16 11.64
CA ASN A 37 -10.91 53.71 11.47
C ASN A 37 -10.25 53.30 10.15
N LEU A 38 -10.53 54.03 9.06
CA LEU A 38 -9.86 53.82 7.77
C LEU A 38 -8.35 54.04 7.87
N LEU A 39 -7.93 55.15 8.49
CA LEU A 39 -6.51 55.47 8.66
C LEU A 39 -5.82 54.50 9.62
N GLY A 40 -6.50 54.12 10.70
CA GLY A 40 -5.99 53.14 11.67
C GLY A 40 -5.82 51.74 11.08
N GLY A 41 -6.68 51.33 10.15
CA GLY A 41 -6.59 50.05 9.45
C GLY A 41 -5.77 50.07 8.16
N MET A 42 -5.17 51.21 7.78
CA MET A 42 -4.32 51.29 6.59
C MET A 42 -3.07 50.39 6.67
N PRO A 43 -2.33 50.30 7.79
CA PRO A 43 -1.17 49.41 7.89
C PRO A 43 -1.48 47.95 7.57
N ASP A 44 -2.60 47.43 8.09
CA ASP A 44 -3.03 46.04 7.88
C ASP A 44 -3.30 45.73 6.40
N LYS A 45 -3.72 46.74 5.62
CA LYS A 45 -3.94 46.57 4.17
C LYS A 45 -2.65 46.37 3.37
N PHE A 46 -1.50 46.73 3.93
CA PHE A 46 -0.18 46.52 3.34
C PHE A 46 0.64 45.45 4.07
N ASP A 47 0.04 44.75 5.04
CA ASP A 47 0.63 43.57 5.65
C ASP A 47 0.71 42.46 4.59
N LEU A 48 1.88 41.81 4.44
CA LEU A 48 2.10 40.78 3.44
C LEU A 48 1.07 39.63 3.54
N ASP A 49 0.59 39.34 4.74
CA ASP A 49 -0.30 38.21 5.01
C ASP A 49 -1.77 38.53 4.75
N GLN A 50 -2.11 39.82 4.68
CA GLN A 50 -3.50 40.31 4.52
C GLN A 50 -3.72 41.13 3.25
N ALA A 51 -2.65 41.66 2.65
CA ALA A 51 -2.74 42.47 1.44
C ALA A 51 -3.27 41.64 0.26
N VAL A 52 -4.14 42.28 -0.53
CA VAL A 52 -4.82 41.70 -1.69
C VAL A 52 -4.80 42.69 -2.85
N GLY A 53 -4.84 42.20 -4.08
CA GLY A 53 -4.96 43.03 -5.29
C GLY A 53 -3.91 44.14 -5.37
N ALA A 54 -4.38 45.40 -5.46
CA ALA A 54 -3.53 46.58 -5.68
C ALA A 54 -2.59 46.89 -4.51
N GLN A 55 -3.01 46.64 -3.27
CA GLN A 55 -2.14 46.85 -2.12
C GLN A 55 -0.97 45.87 -2.10
N LEU A 56 -1.23 44.61 -2.48
CA LEU A 56 -0.18 43.60 -2.64
C LEU A 56 0.79 43.97 -3.78
N ASP A 57 0.28 44.56 -4.86
CA ASP A 57 1.11 45.09 -5.96
C ASP A 57 2.02 46.25 -5.53
N ASP A 58 1.53 47.12 -4.66
CA ASP A 58 2.32 48.21 -4.08
C ASP A 58 3.39 47.66 -3.13
N VAL A 59 3.07 46.67 -2.29
CA VAL A 59 4.05 45.92 -1.47
C VAL A 59 5.13 45.32 -2.37
N GLY A 60 4.73 44.70 -3.47
CA GLY A 60 5.69 44.11 -4.41
C GLY A 60 6.57 45.12 -5.13
N ARG A 61 6.08 46.34 -5.37
CA ARG A 61 6.92 47.45 -5.85
C ARG A 61 7.99 47.82 -4.83
N TRP A 62 7.69 47.79 -3.53
CA TRP A 62 8.67 48.05 -2.47
C TRP A 62 9.68 46.90 -2.32
N VAL A 63 9.23 45.65 -2.43
CA VAL A 63 10.08 44.45 -2.36
C VAL A 63 10.97 44.30 -3.62
N GLY A 64 10.53 44.85 -4.74
CA GLY A 64 11.28 44.90 -6.00
C GLY A 64 10.95 43.76 -6.98
N ILE A 65 9.74 43.21 -6.95
CA ILE A 65 9.30 42.17 -7.89
C ILE A 65 7.82 42.35 -8.28
N SER A 66 7.51 42.20 -9.57
CA SER A 66 6.14 42.37 -10.11
C SER A 66 5.39 41.05 -10.18
N ARG A 67 4.06 41.08 -10.03
CA ARG A 67 3.17 39.93 -10.28
C ARG A 67 3.01 39.56 -11.75
N ARG A 68 3.52 40.39 -12.65
CA ARG A 68 3.51 40.14 -14.09
C ARG A 68 4.80 39.41 -14.44
N VAL A 69 4.68 38.11 -14.70
CA VAL A 69 5.82 37.25 -15.02
C VAL A 69 5.76 36.81 -16.46
N SER A 70 6.92 36.72 -17.09
CA SER A 70 7.07 36.18 -18.43
C SER A 70 7.26 34.67 -18.28
N THR A 71 6.26 33.89 -18.67
CA THR A 71 6.34 32.43 -18.63
C THR A 71 6.49 31.90 -20.05
N PRO A 72 7.23 30.79 -20.28
CA PRO A 72 7.30 30.17 -21.60
C PRO A 72 5.90 29.82 -22.11
N LEU A 73 5.60 30.11 -23.39
CA LEU A 73 4.32 29.73 -23.99
C LEU A 73 4.32 28.22 -24.30
N THR A 74 3.71 27.43 -23.42
CA THR A 74 3.50 25.99 -23.63
C THR A 74 2.10 25.73 -24.21
N GLY A 75 1.98 24.79 -25.14
CA GLY A 75 0.67 24.42 -25.71
C GLY A 75 0.02 25.50 -26.61
N VAL A 76 0.81 26.42 -27.18
CA VAL A 76 0.33 27.44 -28.14
C VAL A 76 0.79 27.13 -29.57
N TYR A 77 2.04 26.69 -29.72
CA TYR A 77 2.61 26.34 -31.02
C TYR A 77 2.60 24.83 -31.23
N PHE A 78 2.66 24.43 -32.50
CA PHE A 78 2.71 23.03 -32.91
C PHE A 78 3.79 22.27 -32.14
N SER A 79 3.38 21.15 -31.52
CA SER A 79 4.26 20.25 -30.79
C SER A 79 3.83 18.80 -31.02
N PHE A 80 4.81 17.93 -31.21
CA PHE A 80 4.56 16.50 -31.29
C PHE A 80 4.07 15.98 -29.92
N ASP A 81 3.14 15.02 -29.95
CA ASP A 81 2.64 14.31 -28.77
C ASP A 81 2.04 15.19 -27.66
N THR A 82 1.67 16.44 -27.98
CA THR A 82 1.03 17.36 -27.04
C THR A 82 -0.45 17.52 -27.38
N PRO A 83 -1.37 17.13 -26.47
CA PRO A 83 -2.81 17.27 -26.70
C PRO A 83 -3.19 18.73 -27.00
N GLY A 84 -3.97 18.95 -28.07
CA GLY A 84 -4.50 20.28 -28.43
C GLY A 84 -3.61 21.14 -29.34
N VAL A 85 -2.34 20.77 -29.56
CA VAL A 85 -1.43 21.47 -30.50
C VAL A 85 -0.66 20.52 -31.42
N GLY A 86 -1.22 19.34 -31.65
CA GLY A 86 -0.66 18.35 -32.59
C GLY A 86 -1.00 18.63 -34.05
N PHE A 87 -0.88 17.59 -34.88
CA PHE A 87 -1.28 17.65 -36.29
C PHE A 87 -2.71 18.17 -36.45
N ASP A 88 -2.90 19.06 -37.42
CA ASP A 88 -4.17 19.71 -37.76
C ASP A 88 -4.81 20.54 -36.62
N GLN A 89 -4.08 20.79 -35.52
CA GLN A 89 -4.55 21.57 -34.37
C GLN A 89 -3.60 22.71 -33.97
N GLY A 90 -2.28 22.51 -34.06
CA GLY A 90 -1.28 23.49 -33.66
C GLY A 90 -0.87 24.48 -34.77
N SER A 91 -0.58 25.73 -34.39
CA SER A 91 0.04 26.73 -35.29
C SER A 91 1.56 26.60 -35.30
N TRP A 92 2.16 26.61 -36.49
CA TRP A 92 3.62 26.62 -36.63
C TRP A 92 4.21 27.92 -36.12
N LYS A 93 5.22 27.82 -35.25
CA LYS A 93 5.93 28.97 -34.69
C LYS A 93 6.77 29.67 -35.77
N GLY A 94 6.50 30.95 -36.00
CA GLY A 94 7.25 31.80 -36.92
C GLY A 94 8.49 32.45 -36.29
N PRO A 95 9.36 33.08 -37.11
CA PRO A 95 10.62 33.70 -36.63
C PRO A 95 10.45 34.91 -35.70
N PHE A 96 9.26 35.52 -35.65
CA PHE A 96 8.96 36.72 -34.85
C PHE A 96 7.86 36.48 -33.81
N ASP A 97 7.42 35.22 -33.67
CA ASP A 97 6.41 34.87 -32.68
C ASP A 97 7.05 34.79 -31.30
N PRO A 98 6.38 35.31 -30.25
CA PRO A 98 6.96 35.40 -28.93
C PRO A 98 7.20 34.00 -28.34
N ASP A 99 8.34 33.84 -27.69
CA ASP A 99 8.69 32.62 -26.94
C ASP A 99 8.03 32.56 -25.55
N THR A 100 7.60 33.73 -25.05
CA THR A 100 7.05 33.89 -23.70
C THR A 100 5.77 34.70 -23.69
N GLY A 101 4.87 34.36 -22.77
CA GLY A 101 3.60 35.00 -22.52
C GLY A 101 3.64 35.75 -21.20
N LEU A 102 2.93 36.87 -21.14
CA LEU A 102 2.84 37.67 -19.92
C LEU A 102 1.66 37.16 -19.10
N THR A 103 1.94 36.49 -17.99
CA THR A 103 0.93 35.93 -17.09
C THR A 103 0.82 36.76 -15.80
N LEU A 104 -0.40 36.94 -15.31
CA LEU A 104 -0.68 37.61 -14.04
C LEU A 104 -0.80 36.54 -12.95
N LEU A 105 0.02 36.62 -11.91
CA LEU A 105 -0.10 35.74 -10.76
C LEU A 105 -1.31 36.13 -9.91
N ASP A 106 -2.03 35.13 -9.38
CA ASP A 106 -3.02 35.31 -8.33
C ASP A 106 -2.36 35.81 -7.03
N ASP A 107 -3.16 36.32 -6.10
CA ASP A 107 -2.66 36.91 -4.84
C ASP A 107 -1.85 35.90 -4.01
N ASP A 108 -2.22 34.62 -4.00
CA ASP A 108 -1.56 33.60 -3.18
C ASP A 108 -0.20 33.21 -3.78
N THR A 109 -0.16 32.94 -5.09
CA THR A 109 1.11 32.68 -5.79
C THR A 109 2.04 33.89 -5.74
N TYR A 110 1.50 35.11 -5.87
CA TYR A 110 2.31 36.32 -5.81
C TYR A 110 2.88 36.57 -4.42
N ARG A 111 2.10 36.34 -3.36
CA ARG A 111 2.56 36.44 -1.98
C ARG A 111 3.72 35.49 -1.70
N LEU A 112 3.70 34.30 -2.30
CA LEU A 112 4.80 33.34 -2.20
C LEU A 112 6.09 33.86 -2.85
N VAL A 113 5.99 34.46 -4.05
CA VAL A 113 7.12 35.11 -4.73
C VAL A 113 7.67 36.28 -3.90
N LEU A 114 6.79 37.07 -3.27
CA LEU A 114 7.19 38.17 -2.40
C LEU A 114 7.93 37.68 -1.16
N ARG A 115 7.42 36.65 -0.47
CA ARG A 115 8.09 36.01 0.67
C ARG A 115 9.49 35.51 0.27
N ALA A 116 9.60 34.86 -0.88
CA ALA A 116 10.87 34.39 -1.39
C ALA A 116 11.85 35.54 -1.68
N LYS A 117 11.38 36.62 -2.28
CA LYS A 117 12.20 37.80 -2.58
C LYS A 117 12.65 38.53 -1.32
N ILE A 118 11.78 38.66 -0.31
CA ILE A 118 12.13 39.22 1.00
C ILE A 118 13.21 38.37 1.67
N GLY A 119 13.03 37.04 1.66
CA GLY A 119 14.04 36.10 2.18
C GLY A 119 15.39 36.26 1.47
N ALA A 120 15.39 36.29 0.14
CA ALA A 120 16.60 36.52 -0.66
C ALA A 120 17.27 37.87 -0.36
N ASN A 121 16.50 38.94 -0.11
CA ASN A 121 17.04 40.25 0.23
C ASN A 121 17.70 40.28 1.64
N HIS A 122 17.30 39.38 2.54
CA HIS A 122 17.85 39.27 3.90
C HIS A 122 18.89 38.14 4.03
N TRP A 123 19.23 37.49 2.93
CA TRP A 123 20.07 36.31 2.95
C TRP A 123 21.56 36.65 3.12
N ASP A 124 22.25 35.90 3.98
CA ASP A 124 23.66 36.08 4.30
C ASP A 124 24.62 35.26 3.42
N GLY A 125 24.10 34.47 2.47
CA GLY A 125 24.88 33.65 1.55
C GLY A 125 25.20 32.24 2.05
N THR A 126 24.79 31.87 3.28
CA THR A 126 25.04 30.53 3.84
C THR A 126 23.99 29.51 3.40
N LEU A 127 24.37 28.23 3.37
CA LEU A 127 23.43 27.15 3.00
C LEU A 127 22.33 26.97 4.05
N GLU A 128 22.67 27.11 5.32
CA GLU A 128 21.77 26.95 6.46
C GLU A 128 20.64 27.98 6.43
N SER A 129 20.96 29.26 6.20
CA SER A 129 19.94 30.31 6.10
C SER A 129 19.09 30.20 4.83
N THR A 130 19.65 29.69 3.73
CA THR A 130 18.88 29.41 2.51
C THR A 130 17.86 28.31 2.74
N ALA A 131 18.25 27.24 3.45
CA ALA A 131 17.34 26.16 3.80
C ALA A 131 16.14 26.67 4.62
N ALA A 132 16.36 27.60 5.56
CA ALA A 132 15.28 28.23 6.31
C ALA A 132 14.33 29.04 5.41
N ILE A 133 14.88 29.80 4.46
CA ILE A 133 14.07 30.57 3.49
C ILE A 133 13.26 29.61 2.61
N LEU A 134 13.89 28.57 2.05
CA LEU A 134 13.22 27.55 1.25
C LEU A 134 12.11 26.84 2.05
N ASN A 135 12.38 26.42 3.28
CA ASN A 135 11.37 25.76 4.11
C ASN A 135 10.16 26.67 4.40
N SER A 136 10.36 27.98 4.49
CA SER A 136 9.25 28.95 4.65
C SER A 136 8.37 29.10 3.39
N ILE A 137 8.91 28.77 2.22
CA ILE A 137 8.24 28.85 0.91
C ILE A 137 7.57 27.51 0.58
N PHE A 138 8.27 26.41 0.82
CA PHE A 138 7.90 25.09 0.30
C PHE A 138 7.10 24.22 1.28
N SER A 139 6.83 24.73 2.49
CA SER A 139 6.10 24.03 3.57
C SER A 139 6.44 22.53 3.59
N PRO A 140 7.71 22.17 3.87
CA PRO A 140 8.08 20.77 3.99
C PRO A 140 7.14 20.16 5.04
N GLY A 141 6.46 19.07 4.69
CA GLY A 141 5.68 18.34 5.68
C GLY A 141 6.60 17.90 6.82
N ASP A 142 6.07 17.89 8.06
CA ASP A 142 6.76 17.37 9.25
C ASP A 142 7.38 16.02 8.92
N GLY A 143 8.67 15.79 9.24
CA GLY A 143 9.57 14.68 8.83
C GLY A 143 9.01 13.23 8.83
N PRO A 144 9.82 12.17 8.97
CA PRO A 144 9.30 10.79 8.91
C PRO A 144 8.07 10.62 9.81
N VAL A 145 6.97 10.15 9.23
CA VAL A 145 5.72 9.92 9.95
C VAL A 145 5.64 8.44 10.22
N THR A 146 5.72 8.07 11.50
CA THR A 146 5.51 6.70 11.93
C THR A 146 4.08 6.29 11.67
N VAL A 147 3.92 5.15 11.01
CA VAL A 147 2.63 4.56 10.64
C VAL A 147 2.45 3.22 11.31
N HIS A 148 1.19 2.94 11.66
CA HIS A 148 0.76 1.65 12.13
C HIS A 148 -0.26 1.08 11.13
N ALA A 149 0.17 0.12 10.34
CA ALA A 149 -0.65 -0.57 9.35
C ALA A 149 -1.47 -1.69 9.99
N ASN A 150 -2.75 -1.74 9.66
CA ASN A 150 -3.65 -2.81 10.06
C ASN A 150 -4.47 -3.27 8.86
N ALA A 151 -4.05 -4.37 8.24
CA ALA A 151 -4.60 -4.88 6.99
C ALA A 151 -4.60 -3.83 5.85
N GLU A 152 -3.52 -3.04 5.78
CA GLU A 152 -3.39 -1.95 4.83
C GLU A 152 -3.09 -2.49 3.43
N PRO A 153 -3.85 -2.11 2.39
CA PRO A 153 -3.63 -2.60 1.04
C PRO A 153 -2.39 -1.96 0.42
N PHE A 154 -1.57 -2.78 -0.25
CA PHE A 154 -0.37 -2.29 -0.95
C PHE A 154 -0.26 -2.74 -2.41
N GLY A 155 -1.16 -3.60 -2.89
CA GLY A 155 -1.14 -4.03 -4.28
C GLY A 155 -2.26 -4.98 -4.66
N THR A 156 -2.38 -5.22 -5.96
CA THR A 156 -3.23 -6.26 -6.53
C THR A 156 -2.41 -7.05 -7.54
N GLY A 157 -2.52 -8.37 -7.49
CA GLY A 157 -1.83 -9.27 -8.41
C GLY A 157 -2.30 -9.10 -9.85
N ASP A 158 -1.36 -9.19 -10.78
CA ASP A 158 -1.58 -9.23 -12.23
C ASP A 158 -1.21 -10.59 -12.85
N GLY A 159 -0.69 -11.52 -12.05
CA GLY A 159 -0.20 -12.83 -12.49
C GLY A 159 1.26 -12.85 -12.98
N ALA A 160 1.96 -11.71 -12.99
CA ALA A 160 3.31 -11.59 -13.53
C ALA A 160 4.29 -10.89 -12.56
N ALA A 161 3.87 -9.79 -11.93
CA ALA A 161 4.70 -9.02 -11.02
C ALA A 161 4.92 -9.76 -9.70
N SER A 162 6.18 -9.87 -9.29
CA SER A 162 6.62 -10.43 -8.01
C SER A 162 7.11 -9.38 -7.02
N GLN A 163 7.38 -8.16 -7.49
CA GLN A 163 7.89 -7.06 -6.67
C GLN A 163 6.78 -6.05 -6.39
N TYR A 164 6.60 -5.71 -5.12
CA TYR A 164 5.59 -4.75 -4.67
C TYR A 164 6.17 -3.82 -3.61
N GLN A 165 5.88 -2.53 -3.73
CA GLN A 165 6.19 -1.56 -2.69
C GLN A 165 5.09 -1.58 -1.63
N LEU A 166 5.44 -1.67 -0.36
CA LEU A 166 4.49 -1.48 0.73
C LEU A 166 3.97 -0.05 0.72
N LEU A 167 2.65 0.09 0.84
CA LEU A 167 1.95 1.38 0.86
C LEU A 167 1.18 1.54 2.17
N TYR A 168 1.08 2.77 2.65
CA TYR A 168 0.18 3.18 3.72
C TYR A 168 -0.65 4.37 3.25
N GLN A 169 -1.97 4.19 3.19
CA GLN A 169 -2.92 5.17 2.64
C GLN A 169 -2.52 5.64 1.23
N GLY A 170 -1.99 4.72 0.42
CA GLY A 170 -1.50 4.97 -0.93
C GLY A 170 -0.11 5.61 -1.02
N ARG A 171 0.56 5.88 0.10
CA ARG A 171 1.92 6.45 0.14
C ARG A 171 2.96 5.34 0.37
N PRO A 172 4.11 5.36 -0.31
CA PRO A 172 5.14 4.36 -0.08
C PRO A 172 5.69 4.40 1.35
N VAL A 173 5.90 3.21 1.92
CA VAL A 173 6.59 3.00 3.19
C VAL A 173 8.07 2.85 2.90
N TYR A 174 8.89 3.74 3.44
CA TYR A 174 10.31 3.84 3.08
C TYR A 174 11.26 3.30 4.15
N GLN A 175 10.74 3.05 5.34
CA GLN A 175 11.42 2.29 6.38
C GLN A 175 10.41 1.32 6.98
N VAL A 176 10.78 0.05 7.09
CA VAL A 176 9.96 -0.96 7.76
C VAL A 176 10.63 -1.40 9.04
N ASP A 177 9.95 -1.21 10.16
CA ASP A 177 10.39 -1.71 11.47
C ASP A 177 9.85 -3.12 11.71
N SER A 178 8.59 -3.37 11.31
CA SER A 178 7.98 -4.70 11.32
C SER A 178 6.90 -4.82 10.26
N ALA A 179 6.79 -5.98 9.59
CA ALA A 179 5.71 -6.21 8.64
C ALA A 179 5.38 -7.70 8.49
N THR A 180 4.08 -8.00 8.55
CA THR A 180 3.49 -9.27 8.16
C THR A 180 2.62 -9.05 6.93
N LEU A 181 2.87 -9.84 5.88
CA LEU A 181 2.17 -9.71 4.60
C LEU A 181 1.04 -10.74 4.50
N TYR A 182 -0.01 -10.36 3.79
CA TYR A 182 -1.18 -11.19 3.54
C TYR A 182 -1.55 -11.14 2.06
N ARG A 183 -2.05 -12.27 1.56
CA ARG A 183 -2.59 -12.42 0.21
C ARG A 183 -3.99 -12.99 0.31
N ASN A 184 -4.95 -12.34 -0.33
CA ASN A 184 -6.31 -12.85 -0.47
C ASN A 184 -6.55 -13.31 -1.92
N ASP A 185 -6.73 -14.61 -2.09
CA ASP A 185 -6.96 -15.26 -3.39
C ASP A 185 -8.00 -16.40 -3.26
N TRP A 186 -7.94 -17.41 -4.14
CA TRP A 186 -8.84 -18.58 -4.08
C TRP A 186 -8.72 -19.39 -2.78
N GLN A 187 -7.65 -19.22 -2.03
CA GLN A 187 -7.41 -19.86 -0.74
C GLN A 187 -7.94 -19.05 0.45
N GLY A 188 -8.59 -17.91 0.19
CA GLY A 188 -8.98 -16.93 1.21
C GLY A 188 -7.83 -16.00 1.60
N ASN A 189 -8.00 -15.27 2.70
CA ASN A 189 -6.97 -14.37 3.20
C ASN A 189 -5.90 -15.16 3.98
N GLN A 190 -4.69 -15.20 3.45
CA GLN A 190 -3.58 -15.99 3.99
C GLN A 190 -2.43 -15.11 4.42
N GLN A 191 -1.85 -15.43 5.57
CA GLN A 191 -0.54 -14.90 5.95
C GLN A 191 0.56 -15.51 5.07
N LEU A 192 1.46 -14.65 4.61
CA LEU A 192 2.70 -15.02 3.94
C LEU A 192 3.85 -15.09 4.96
N TYR A 193 4.87 -15.90 4.68
CA TYR A 193 5.97 -16.16 5.60
C TYR A 193 7.32 -15.83 4.96
N PRO A 194 8.19 -15.08 5.68
CA PRO A 194 9.58 -14.88 5.28
C PRO A 194 10.49 -16.06 5.66
N THR A 195 9.93 -17.09 6.32
CA THR A 195 10.60 -18.33 6.66
C THR A 195 10.18 -19.46 5.72
N ALA A 196 11.09 -20.39 5.46
CA ALA A 196 10.84 -21.52 4.58
C ALA A 196 9.81 -22.49 5.18
N ARG A 197 8.82 -22.89 4.38
CA ARG A 197 7.81 -23.90 4.70
C ARG A 197 7.81 -24.99 3.65
N THR A 198 7.68 -26.24 4.05
CA THR A 198 7.81 -27.40 3.15
C THR A 198 6.56 -28.26 3.20
N ASN A 199 5.93 -28.49 2.04
CA ASN A 199 4.98 -29.60 1.90
C ASN A 199 5.75 -30.90 1.62
N ILE A 200 5.70 -31.83 2.55
CA ILE A 200 6.41 -33.12 2.46
C ILE A 200 5.58 -34.22 1.77
N ALA A 201 4.30 -33.96 1.49
CA ALA A 201 3.45 -34.88 0.73
C ALA A 201 3.64 -34.70 -0.78
N THR A 202 4.45 -35.56 -1.38
CA THR A 202 4.66 -35.62 -2.84
C THR A 202 3.40 -36.03 -3.59
N TYR A 203 3.30 -35.56 -4.84
CA TYR A 203 2.18 -35.75 -5.75
C TYR A 203 0.87 -35.24 -5.15
N SER A 204 0.92 -34.07 -4.49
CA SER A 204 -0.19 -33.49 -3.72
C SER A 204 -1.47 -33.28 -4.55
N GLU A 205 -1.34 -33.14 -5.87
CA GLU A 205 -2.43 -32.91 -6.82
C GLU A 205 -2.78 -34.13 -7.69
N GLN A 206 -2.03 -35.23 -7.57
CA GLN A 206 -2.15 -36.43 -8.41
C GLN A 206 -2.34 -37.66 -7.53
N LEU A 207 -3.55 -37.86 -7.04
CA LEU A 207 -3.89 -38.86 -6.03
C LEU A 207 -4.06 -40.27 -6.64
N ASP A 208 -4.15 -40.34 -7.97
CA ASP A 208 -4.25 -41.56 -8.77
C ASP A 208 -2.92 -42.34 -8.84
N LEU A 209 -1.78 -41.68 -8.68
CA LEU A 209 -0.46 -42.28 -8.80
C LEU A 209 -0.16 -43.37 -7.76
N SER A 210 0.77 -44.27 -8.08
CA SER A 210 1.17 -45.41 -7.24
C SER A 210 1.91 -45.03 -5.95
N ALA A 211 2.35 -43.78 -5.83
CA ALA A 211 2.94 -43.24 -4.60
C ALA A 211 1.93 -43.17 -3.43
N TRP A 212 0.63 -43.19 -3.75
CA TRP A 212 -0.46 -43.20 -2.78
C TRP A 212 -0.92 -44.63 -2.48
N GLY A 213 -0.97 -44.98 -1.19
CA GLY A 213 -1.57 -46.21 -0.71
C GLY A 213 -3.09 -46.15 -0.84
N LYS A 214 -3.68 -47.11 -1.55
CA LYS A 214 -5.12 -47.21 -1.81
C LYS A 214 -5.66 -48.45 -1.11
N ALA A 215 -6.55 -48.27 -0.14
CA ALA A 215 -7.22 -49.35 0.57
C ALA A 215 -8.72 -49.29 0.25
N ALA A 216 -9.25 -50.32 -0.39
CA ALA A 216 -10.68 -50.43 -0.75
C ALA A 216 -11.24 -49.18 -1.48
N ILE A 217 -10.43 -48.51 -2.30
CA ILE A 217 -10.86 -47.37 -3.11
C ILE A 217 -10.32 -47.47 -4.53
N THR A 218 -11.02 -46.81 -5.45
CA THR A 218 -10.55 -46.49 -6.80
C THR A 218 -10.46 -44.98 -6.93
N VAL A 219 -9.52 -44.49 -7.74
CA VAL A 219 -9.31 -43.06 -7.96
C VAL A 219 -9.49 -42.77 -9.44
N THR A 220 -10.40 -41.85 -9.77
CA THR A 220 -10.58 -41.34 -11.13
C THR A 220 -9.90 -39.97 -11.22
N PRO A 221 -8.86 -39.81 -12.04
CA PRO A 221 -8.11 -38.56 -12.10
C PRO A 221 -8.91 -37.42 -12.74
N ASN A 222 -8.62 -36.17 -12.37
CA ASN A 222 -9.10 -34.95 -13.04
C ASN A 222 -10.63 -34.90 -13.26
N ALA A 223 -11.40 -35.34 -12.28
CA ALA A 223 -12.84 -35.55 -12.38
C ALA A 223 -13.68 -34.27 -12.21
N THR A 224 -13.15 -33.22 -11.60
CA THR A 224 -13.82 -31.91 -11.46
C THR A 224 -12.81 -30.76 -11.33
N THR A 225 -13.29 -29.52 -11.41
CA THR A 225 -12.52 -28.31 -11.14
C THR A 225 -12.08 -28.25 -9.67
N ALA A 226 -10.79 -28.07 -9.45
CA ALA A 226 -10.13 -27.83 -8.18
C ALA A 226 -10.26 -26.35 -7.76
N PRO A 227 -9.98 -26.01 -6.49
CA PRO A 227 -10.07 -24.64 -5.97
C PRO A 227 -9.24 -23.60 -6.72
N ASN A 228 -8.13 -24.00 -7.33
CA ASN A 228 -7.28 -23.13 -8.15
C ASN A 228 -7.84 -22.85 -9.56
N GLY A 229 -9.04 -23.35 -9.88
CA GLY A 229 -9.71 -23.17 -11.17
C GLY A 229 -9.34 -24.19 -12.25
N THR A 230 -8.38 -25.09 -12.00
CA THR A 230 -7.97 -26.13 -12.95
C THR A 230 -8.80 -27.41 -12.79
N THR A 231 -9.02 -28.18 -13.85
CA THR A 231 -9.71 -29.49 -13.76
C THR A 231 -8.76 -30.59 -13.32
N THR A 232 -8.38 -30.56 -12.04
CA THR A 232 -7.36 -31.45 -11.45
C THR A 232 -7.82 -32.18 -10.19
N MET A 233 -9.05 -31.96 -9.72
CA MET A 233 -9.58 -32.69 -8.56
C MET A 233 -9.91 -34.13 -8.92
N ASP A 234 -9.37 -35.09 -8.17
CA ASP A 234 -9.59 -36.51 -8.39
C ASP A 234 -10.85 -36.98 -7.66
N LYS A 235 -11.57 -37.99 -8.20
CA LYS A 235 -12.70 -38.63 -7.52
C LYS A 235 -12.24 -39.91 -6.83
N LEU A 236 -12.43 -39.99 -5.52
CA LEU A 236 -12.15 -41.18 -4.72
C LEU A 236 -13.46 -41.93 -4.53
N VAL A 237 -13.54 -43.17 -5.01
CA VAL A 237 -14.74 -44.02 -4.95
C VAL A 237 -14.43 -45.27 -4.15
N GLU A 238 -15.26 -45.59 -3.17
CA GLU A 238 -15.13 -46.82 -2.39
C GLU A 238 -15.38 -48.07 -3.24
N THR A 239 -14.72 -49.18 -2.92
CA THR A 239 -15.03 -50.48 -3.52
C THR A 239 -16.19 -51.16 -2.79
N ALA A 240 -16.80 -52.18 -3.40
CA ALA A 240 -17.90 -52.95 -2.81
C ALA A 240 -17.48 -53.90 -1.66
N THR A 241 -16.32 -53.66 -1.05
CA THR A 241 -15.71 -54.52 -0.02
C THR A 241 -16.02 -53.97 1.37
N THR A 242 -16.27 -54.85 2.35
CA THR A 242 -16.31 -54.42 3.76
C THR A 242 -14.92 -54.15 4.28
N GLY A 243 -14.62 -52.90 4.63
CA GLY A 243 -13.31 -52.52 5.14
C GLY A 243 -13.13 -51.03 5.31
N THR A 244 -11.90 -50.61 5.58
CA THR A 244 -11.53 -49.20 5.65
C THR A 244 -11.23 -48.70 4.24
N HIS A 245 -11.94 -47.66 3.82
CA HIS A 245 -11.80 -47.04 2.50
C HIS A 245 -10.89 -45.80 2.62
N ALA A 246 -9.65 -45.90 2.15
CA ALA A 246 -8.62 -44.90 2.44
C ALA A 246 -7.63 -44.64 1.30
N LEU A 247 -7.25 -43.37 1.19
CA LEU A 247 -6.11 -42.89 0.44
C LEU A 247 -5.06 -42.37 1.43
N THR A 248 -3.88 -42.98 1.46
CA THR A 248 -2.84 -42.65 2.44
C THR A 248 -1.49 -42.40 1.80
N ARG A 249 -0.67 -41.56 2.45
CA ARG A 249 0.72 -41.31 2.10
C ARG A 249 1.62 -41.76 3.25
N ASN A 250 2.56 -42.65 2.93
CA ASN A 250 3.64 -43.00 3.84
C ASN A 250 4.85 -42.09 3.58
N ILE A 251 5.33 -41.38 4.60
CA ILE A 251 6.43 -40.42 4.50
C ILE A 251 7.52 -40.84 5.48
N PHE A 252 8.72 -41.10 4.95
CA PHE A 252 9.80 -41.82 5.65
C PHE A 252 10.89 -40.92 6.26
N SER A 253 10.58 -39.66 6.52
CA SER A 253 11.56 -38.64 6.94
C SER A 253 11.06 -37.79 8.12
N THR A 254 10.26 -38.37 9.00
CA THR A 254 9.58 -37.64 10.07
C THR A 254 10.16 -37.93 11.43
N LEU A 255 10.19 -36.91 12.29
CA LEU A 255 10.74 -37.00 13.64
C LEU A 255 9.60 -37.18 14.66
N GLY A 256 9.88 -37.91 15.74
CA GLY A 256 8.99 -38.01 16.89
C GLY A 256 9.01 -36.73 17.72
N ASN A 257 7.91 -36.46 18.44
CA ASN A 257 7.71 -35.25 19.25
C ASN A 257 7.72 -33.94 18.43
N THR A 258 7.24 -34.00 17.19
CA THR A 258 7.19 -32.85 16.27
C THR A 258 5.74 -32.57 15.87
N PRO A 259 5.27 -31.30 15.93
CA PRO A 259 3.93 -30.96 15.45
C PRO A 259 3.87 -31.04 13.93
N TYR A 260 2.83 -31.68 13.42
CA TYR A 260 2.49 -31.67 11.99
C TYR A 260 1.04 -31.27 11.78
N THR A 261 0.80 -30.56 10.69
CA THR A 261 -0.52 -30.19 10.20
C THR A 261 -0.74 -30.85 8.84
N VAL A 262 -1.86 -31.54 8.69
CA VAL A 262 -2.28 -32.19 7.44
C VAL A 262 -3.54 -31.50 6.95
N SER A 263 -3.56 -31.07 5.70
CA SER A 263 -4.76 -30.51 5.08
C SER A 263 -5.00 -31.09 3.68
N ALA A 264 -6.25 -31.04 3.23
CA ALA A 264 -6.62 -31.39 1.86
C ALA A 264 -7.88 -30.62 1.45
N PHE A 265 -8.08 -30.48 0.14
CA PHE A 265 -9.29 -29.91 -0.42
C PHE A 265 -10.24 -31.02 -0.82
N VAL A 266 -11.50 -30.93 -0.39
CA VAL A 266 -12.52 -31.97 -0.58
C VAL A 266 -13.85 -31.37 -1.02
N LYS A 267 -14.59 -32.09 -1.85
CA LYS A 267 -15.92 -31.70 -2.33
C LYS A 267 -16.83 -32.92 -2.37
N ALA A 268 -18.07 -32.76 -1.92
CA ALA A 268 -19.04 -33.85 -1.90
C ALA A 268 -19.28 -34.39 -3.33
N GLY A 269 -19.21 -35.71 -3.47
CA GLY A 269 -19.83 -36.43 -4.58
C GLY A 269 -21.14 -37.03 -4.08
N GLU A 270 -21.27 -38.34 -4.22
CA GLU A 270 -22.35 -39.11 -3.58
C GLU A 270 -22.09 -39.29 -2.08
N ARG A 271 -20.80 -39.30 -1.69
CA ARG A 271 -20.38 -39.46 -0.29
C ARG A 271 -20.31 -38.10 0.40
N ARG A 272 -21.15 -37.97 1.43
CA ARG A 272 -21.27 -36.76 2.27
C ARG A 272 -20.21 -36.65 3.36
N TYR A 273 -19.78 -37.78 3.92
CA TYR A 273 -18.89 -37.82 5.06
C TYR A 273 -17.51 -38.31 4.67
N GLY A 274 -16.51 -37.84 5.40
CA GLY A 274 -15.14 -38.28 5.24
C GLY A 274 -14.34 -37.98 6.48
N ARG A 275 -13.05 -38.25 6.39
CA ARG A 275 -12.14 -38.15 7.52
C ARG A 275 -10.74 -37.80 7.04
N ILE A 276 -10.07 -36.93 7.79
CA ILE A 276 -8.66 -36.62 7.60
C ILE A 276 -7.88 -37.11 8.82
N ARG A 277 -6.76 -37.80 8.56
CA ARG A 277 -5.96 -38.45 9.59
C ARG A 277 -4.50 -38.06 9.48
N LEU A 278 -3.89 -37.84 10.63
CA LEU A 278 -2.45 -37.86 10.86
C LEU A 278 -2.12 -39.11 11.70
N GLY A 279 -1.27 -39.97 11.17
CA GLY A 279 -0.82 -41.21 11.84
C GLY A 279 0.66 -41.44 11.67
N THR A 280 1.24 -42.25 12.57
CA THR A 280 2.62 -42.70 12.49
C THR A 280 2.69 -44.22 12.41
N ASN A 281 3.89 -44.75 12.19
CA ASN A 281 4.16 -46.18 12.32
C ASN A 281 3.97 -46.74 13.76
N ILE A 282 3.76 -45.87 14.75
CA ILE A 282 3.64 -46.25 16.18
C ILE A 282 2.20 -46.12 16.67
N GLY A 283 1.39 -45.23 16.08
CA GLY A 283 -0.03 -45.12 16.43
C GLY A 283 -0.73 -43.92 15.82
N PHE A 284 -1.98 -43.72 16.23
CA PHE A 284 -2.78 -42.57 15.80
C PHE A 284 -2.32 -41.31 16.51
N VAL A 285 -2.14 -40.23 15.75
CA VAL A 285 -1.73 -38.92 16.28
C VAL A 285 -2.93 -38.01 16.41
N ALA A 286 -3.61 -37.74 15.30
CA ALA A 286 -4.68 -36.76 15.28
C ALA A 286 -5.67 -37.08 14.16
N ASP A 287 -6.95 -36.81 14.39
CA ASP A 287 -7.97 -37.15 13.41
C ASP A 287 -9.26 -36.32 13.53
N ALA A 288 -9.85 -35.98 12.39
CA ALA A 288 -11.15 -35.31 12.33
C ALA A 288 -12.05 -35.94 11.25
N LYS A 289 -13.28 -36.27 11.63
CA LYS A 289 -14.36 -36.64 10.71
C LYS A 289 -15.10 -35.37 10.29
N PHE A 290 -15.50 -35.28 9.03
CA PHE A 290 -16.16 -34.10 8.47
C PHE A 290 -17.44 -34.43 7.71
N ASP A 291 -18.35 -33.46 7.68
CA ASP A 291 -19.60 -33.47 6.94
C ASP A 291 -19.58 -32.37 5.87
N LEU A 292 -19.50 -32.77 4.60
CA LEU A 292 -19.37 -31.87 3.45
C LEU A 292 -20.68 -31.17 3.06
N VAL A 293 -21.81 -31.49 3.70
CA VAL A 293 -23.07 -30.79 3.48
C VAL A 293 -23.31 -29.74 4.56
N THR A 294 -23.00 -30.05 5.82
CA THR A 294 -23.17 -29.08 6.92
C THR A 294 -21.94 -28.21 7.16
N GLY A 295 -20.77 -28.58 6.63
CA GLY A 295 -19.52 -27.87 6.87
C GLY A 295 -19.07 -27.98 8.32
N LYS A 296 -19.33 -29.11 8.98
CA LYS A 296 -18.96 -29.37 10.38
C LYS A 296 -17.99 -30.53 10.48
N TYR A 297 -17.21 -30.52 11.56
CA TYR A 297 -16.28 -31.61 11.87
C TYR A 297 -16.43 -32.06 13.32
N THR A 298 -15.98 -33.28 13.59
CA THR A 298 -15.88 -33.87 14.92
C THR A 298 -14.51 -34.51 15.09
N ASN A 299 -13.77 -34.02 16.07
CA ASN A 299 -12.48 -34.58 16.48
C ASN A 299 -12.64 -36.01 16.99
N SER A 300 -11.76 -36.91 16.55
CA SER A 300 -11.82 -38.33 16.87
C SER A 300 -10.47 -38.86 17.39
N ALA A 301 -10.27 -38.82 18.71
CA ALA A 301 -9.06 -39.27 19.44
C ALA A 301 -7.75 -38.49 19.14
N GLY A 302 -6.83 -38.46 20.13
CA GLY A 302 -5.47 -37.89 19.99
C GLY A 302 -5.28 -36.41 20.37
N SER A 303 -6.28 -35.77 21.02
CA SER A 303 -6.33 -34.30 21.23
C SER A 303 -6.07 -33.48 19.94
N PRO A 304 -6.77 -33.76 18.84
CA PRO A 304 -6.51 -33.14 17.56
C PRO A 304 -7.06 -31.71 17.50
N THR A 305 -6.34 -30.81 16.83
CA THR A 305 -6.90 -29.55 16.35
C THR A 305 -7.35 -29.75 14.91
N GLY A 306 -8.57 -30.26 14.73
CA GLY A 306 -9.23 -30.30 13.42
C GLY A 306 -9.87 -28.97 13.08
N ASP A 307 -10.06 -28.70 11.78
CA ASP A 307 -10.88 -27.60 11.28
C ASP A 307 -11.40 -27.90 9.85
N ILE A 308 -12.45 -27.19 9.44
CA ILE A 308 -13.03 -27.26 8.09
C ILE A 308 -13.40 -25.85 7.60
N ILE A 309 -12.78 -25.42 6.51
CA ILE A 309 -12.95 -24.08 5.94
C ILE A 309 -13.69 -24.20 4.60
N HIS A 310 -14.80 -23.49 4.44
CA HIS A 310 -15.53 -23.45 3.18
C HIS A 310 -14.91 -22.42 2.20
N LEU A 311 -14.59 -22.84 0.98
CA LEU A 311 -13.95 -21.99 -0.05
C LEU A 311 -14.91 -21.56 -1.16
N GLY A 312 -16.16 -22.04 -1.15
CA GLY A 312 -17.11 -21.85 -2.25
C GLY A 312 -17.11 -23.01 -3.26
N GLY A 313 -18.11 -23.03 -4.15
CA GLY A 313 -18.25 -24.11 -5.15
C GLY A 313 -18.49 -25.52 -4.57
N GLY A 314 -18.86 -25.60 -3.28
CA GLY A 314 -18.98 -26.84 -2.52
C GLY A 314 -17.65 -27.46 -2.11
N ILE A 315 -16.54 -26.72 -2.24
CA ILE A 315 -15.21 -27.19 -1.85
C ILE A 315 -14.89 -26.70 -0.43
N TYR A 316 -14.36 -27.61 0.37
CA TYR A 316 -13.88 -27.35 1.72
C TYR A 316 -12.39 -27.69 1.82
N ARG A 317 -11.64 -26.91 2.60
CA ARG A 317 -10.31 -27.29 3.09
C ARG A 317 -10.48 -27.92 4.46
N VAL A 318 -10.17 -29.21 4.56
CA VAL A 318 -10.20 -29.95 5.83
C VAL A 318 -8.78 -30.04 6.37
N THR A 319 -8.63 -29.93 7.69
CA THR A 319 -7.31 -29.98 8.35
C THR A 319 -7.35 -30.75 9.65
N VAL A 320 -6.20 -31.29 10.03
CA VAL A 320 -5.94 -31.80 11.37
C VAL A 320 -4.48 -31.59 11.75
N SER A 321 -4.26 -31.12 12.97
CA SER A 321 -2.93 -30.94 13.55
C SER A 321 -2.74 -31.81 14.78
N GLY A 322 -1.52 -32.29 14.98
CA GLY A 322 -1.13 -33.05 16.17
C GLY A 322 0.38 -33.23 16.29
N VAL A 323 0.83 -33.64 17.47
CA VAL A 323 2.25 -33.89 17.77
C VAL A 323 2.56 -35.38 17.63
N THR A 324 3.50 -35.72 16.77
CA THR A 324 3.92 -37.13 16.58
C THR A 324 4.49 -37.72 17.87
N GLN A 325 4.28 -39.01 18.09
CA GLN A 325 4.82 -39.67 19.28
C GLN A 325 6.35 -39.74 19.25
N GLU A 326 6.98 -39.72 20.42
CA GLU A 326 8.42 -39.96 20.56
C GLU A 326 8.80 -41.33 19.95
N GLY A 327 9.92 -41.37 19.22
CA GLY A 327 10.40 -42.57 18.52
C GLY A 327 9.71 -42.88 17.18
N ALA A 328 8.70 -42.11 16.76
CA ALA A 328 8.10 -42.25 15.43
C ALA A 328 9.16 -41.99 14.34
N THR A 329 9.18 -42.85 13.32
CA THR A 329 10.16 -42.76 12.22
C THR A 329 9.49 -42.40 10.90
N ASN A 330 8.21 -42.70 10.74
CA ASN A 330 7.46 -42.43 9.51
C ASN A 330 6.03 -41.99 9.83
N LEU A 331 5.51 -41.05 9.03
CA LEU A 331 4.06 -40.85 8.94
C LEU A 331 3.47 -42.01 8.15
N SER A 332 2.48 -42.67 8.74
CA SER A 332 1.84 -43.87 8.21
C SER A 332 0.34 -43.80 8.45
N GLY A 333 -0.43 -44.16 7.43
CA GLY A 333 -1.89 -44.01 7.49
C GLY A 333 -2.36 -42.55 7.50
N THR A 334 -1.46 -41.60 7.21
CA THR A 334 -1.78 -40.17 7.05
C THR A 334 -2.46 -39.95 5.71
N GLY A 335 -3.61 -39.28 5.70
CA GLY A 335 -4.35 -39.02 4.46
C GLY A 335 -5.86 -38.90 4.66
N LEU A 336 -6.59 -39.28 3.62
CA LEU A 336 -8.02 -39.13 3.50
C LEU A 336 -8.74 -40.47 3.56
N TYR A 337 -9.84 -40.51 4.28
CA TYR A 337 -10.66 -41.70 4.48
C TYR A 337 -12.09 -41.39 4.09
N LEU A 338 -12.75 -42.31 3.39
CA LEU A 338 -14.18 -42.25 3.11
C LEU A 338 -14.92 -42.78 4.33
N HIS A 339 -16.06 -42.17 4.66
CA HIS A 339 -16.87 -42.57 5.80
C HIS A 339 -18.36 -42.43 5.47
N ASP A 340 -19.22 -43.19 6.16
CA ASP A 340 -20.67 -43.23 5.92
C ASP A 340 -21.49 -42.44 6.94
N LEU A 341 -20.89 -42.08 8.07
CA LEU A 341 -21.52 -41.40 9.21
C LEU A 341 -20.59 -40.34 9.82
N VAL A 342 -21.12 -39.31 10.49
CA VAL A 342 -20.28 -38.42 11.34
C VAL A 342 -19.98 -39.06 12.69
N THR A 343 -20.97 -39.72 13.28
CA THR A 343 -20.93 -40.28 14.63
C THR A 343 -21.07 -41.80 14.56
N GLY A 344 -19.96 -42.51 14.67
CA GLY A 344 -19.90 -43.97 14.65
C GLY A 344 -18.46 -44.47 14.65
N GLY A 345 -18.16 -45.42 15.53
CA GLY A 345 -16.87 -46.11 15.65
C GLY A 345 -15.83 -45.40 16.54
N SER A 346 -15.27 -46.13 17.51
CA SER A 346 -14.02 -45.75 18.19
C SER A 346 -12.89 -45.54 17.18
N ALA A 347 -11.88 -44.74 17.53
CA ALA A 347 -10.66 -44.61 16.71
C ALA A 347 -10.06 -46.00 16.43
N GLY A 348 -10.22 -46.47 15.19
CA GLY A 348 -9.80 -47.82 14.75
C GLY A 348 -10.93 -48.74 14.23
N GLY A 349 -12.21 -48.36 14.35
CA GLY A 349 -13.36 -49.19 13.97
C GLY A 349 -14.14 -48.71 12.73
N ASP A 350 -13.48 -48.16 11.72
CA ASP A 350 -14.10 -47.45 10.58
C ASP A 350 -14.36 -48.34 9.35
N ALA A 351 -14.64 -49.63 9.55
CA ALA A 351 -14.98 -50.53 8.45
C ALA A 351 -16.49 -50.50 8.18
N TYR A 352 -16.87 -50.25 6.93
CA TYR A 352 -18.24 -50.40 6.47
C TYR A 352 -18.24 -51.13 5.13
N ALA A 353 -19.42 -51.61 4.71
CA ALA A 353 -19.59 -52.20 3.38
C ALA A 353 -19.78 -51.06 2.37
N GLY A 354 -18.74 -50.78 1.57
CA GLY A 354 -18.86 -49.83 0.47
C GLY A 354 -19.81 -50.35 -0.61
N ASP A 355 -20.32 -49.44 -1.45
CA ASP A 355 -21.25 -49.77 -2.54
C ASP A 355 -20.58 -49.89 -3.92
N GLY A 356 -19.29 -49.56 -4.04
CA GLY A 356 -18.56 -49.61 -5.32
C GLY A 356 -18.72 -48.37 -6.21
N THR A 357 -19.51 -47.38 -5.80
CA THR A 357 -19.97 -46.26 -6.63
C THR A 357 -19.90 -44.89 -5.94
N SER A 358 -20.10 -44.85 -4.62
CA SER A 358 -20.14 -43.63 -3.83
C SER A 358 -18.74 -43.10 -3.54
N GLY A 359 -18.57 -41.79 -3.66
CA GLY A 359 -17.29 -41.16 -3.44
C GLY A 359 -17.37 -39.67 -3.17
N TYR A 360 -16.22 -39.08 -2.89
CA TYR A 360 -16.05 -37.62 -2.86
C TYR A 360 -14.82 -37.24 -3.68
N TYR A 361 -14.76 -35.96 -4.05
CA TYR A 361 -13.62 -35.41 -4.78
C TYR A 361 -12.58 -34.91 -3.80
N ALA A 362 -11.29 -35.13 -4.09
CA ALA A 362 -10.19 -34.61 -3.28
C ALA A 362 -9.02 -34.11 -4.13
N TRP A 363 -8.25 -33.19 -3.56
CA TRP A 363 -7.08 -32.57 -4.19
C TRP A 363 -6.17 -31.88 -3.17
N GLY A 364 -4.93 -31.61 -3.56
CA GLY A 364 -4.00 -30.74 -2.84
C GLY A 364 -3.70 -31.20 -1.42
N LEU A 365 -3.31 -32.47 -1.25
CA LEU A 365 -2.94 -32.98 0.06
C LEU A 365 -1.60 -32.37 0.52
N ASP A 366 -1.61 -31.81 1.71
CA ASP A 366 -0.57 -30.95 2.24
C ASP A 366 -0.19 -31.42 3.63
N VAL A 367 1.09 -31.73 3.82
CA VAL A 367 1.62 -32.12 5.12
C VAL A 367 2.78 -31.19 5.41
N LYS A 368 2.68 -30.43 6.50
CA LYS A 368 3.71 -29.48 6.93
C LYS A 368 4.06 -29.66 8.38
N GLU A 369 5.33 -29.45 8.70
CA GLU A 369 5.79 -29.32 10.08
C GLU A 369 5.29 -27.99 10.66
N GLY A 370 4.79 -28.03 11.89
CA GLY A 370 4.17 -26.90 12.58
C GLY A 370 2.74 -27.19 13.03
N PRO A 371 2.27 -26.51 14.09
CA PRO A 371 0.94 -26.73 14.65
C PRO A 371 -0.18 -26.03 13.85
N ASP A 372 0.16 -25.01 13.08
CA ASP A 372 -0.80 -24.11 12.44
C ASP A 372 -1.03 -24.45 10.96
N LEU A 373 -2.28 -24.27 10.52
CA LEU A 373 -2.63 -24.33 9.11
C LEU A 373 -2.06 -23.12 8.37
N THR A 374 -1.27 -23.37 7.33
CA THR A 374 -0.69 -22.31 6.48
C THR A 374 -1.11 -22.47 5.01
N SER A 375 -0.74 -21.53 4.13
CA SER A 375 -1.09 -21.58 2.71
C SER A 375 -0.60 -22.86 2.03
N TYR A 376 -1.40 -23.44 1.14
CA TYR A 376 -1.06 -24.71 0.48
C TYR A 376 0.12 -24.53 -0.50
N ILE A 377 1.01 -25.53 -0.52
CA ILE A 377 2.19 -25.59 -1.39
C ILE A 377 2.05 -26.85 -2.24
N SER A 378 2.10 -26.70 -3.56
CA SER A 378 2.07 -27.84 -4.49
C SER A 378 3.39 -28.60 -4.49
N ALA A 379 3.33 -29.92 -4.38
CA ALA A 379 4.49 -30.80 -4.40
C ALA A 379 4.29 -31.91 -5.44
N THR A 380 5.29 -32.09 -6.31
CA THR A 380 5.27 -33.09 -7.39
C THR A 380 6.07 -34.32 -6.97
N ASN A 381 7.16 -34.66 -7.65
CA ASN A 381 7.94 -35.86 -7.38
C ASN A 381 8.90 -35.75 -6.17
N ALA A 382 8.98 -34.57 -5.54
CA ALA A 382 9.79 -34.30 -4.36
C ALA A 382 9.06 -33.31 -3.42
N PRO A 383 9.40 -33.29 -2.11
CA PRO A 383 8.93 -32.25 -1.20
C PRO A 383 9.18 -30.86 -1.77
N ALA A 384 8.22 -29.95 -1.62
CA ALA A 384 8.30 -28.59 -2.15
C ALA A 384 8.44 -27.59 -1.00
N THR A 385 9.48 -26.76 -1.06
CA THR A 385 9.77 -25.71 -0.08
C THR A 385 9.53 -24.34 -0.70
N ILE A 386 8.84 -23.46 0.02
CA ILE A 386 8.65 -22.07 -0.37
C ILE A 386 9.00 -21.14 0.79
N THR A 387 9.64 -20.02 0.47
CA THR A 387 9.68 -18.83 1.32
C THR A 387 8.83 -17.81 0.59
N ASP A 388 7.71 -17.37 1.16
CA ASP A 388 6.71 -16.61 0.38
C ASP A 388 7.22 -15.24 -0.05
N TYR A 389 8.01 -14.59 0.81
CA TYR A 389 8.58 -13.28 0.50
C TYR A 389 9.92 -13.02 1.19
N THR A 390 10.68 -12.10 0.61
CA THR A 390 11.72 -11.35 1.32
C THR A 390 11.35 -9.88 1.32
N LEU A 391 11.56 -9.19 2.44
CA LEU A 391 11.24 -7.77 2.57
C LEU A 391 12.52 -6.96 2.77
N GLY A 392 12.73 -5.98 1.91
CA GLY A 392 13.81 -5.00 2.07
C GLY A 392 13.48 -3.96 3.15
N PRO A 393 14.50 -3.30 3.72
CA PRO A 393 14.29 -2.24 4.72
C PRO A 393 13.50 -1.06 4.18
N SER A 394 13.51 -0.84 2.87
CA SER A 394 12.79 0.22 2.15
C SER A 394 11.33 -0.11 1.79
N GLY A 395 10.76 -1.16 2.38
CA GLY A 395 9.37 -1.56 2.12
C GLY A 395 9.14 -2.30 0.82
N ILE A 396 10.19 -2.74 0.13
CA ILE A 396 10.06 -3.52 -1.10
C ILE A 396 9.90 -5.00 -0.75
N ALA A 397 8.71 -5.54 -1.03
CA ALA A 397 8.41 -6.95 -0.90
C ALA A 397 8.71 -7.69 -2.22
N GLN A 398 9.55 -8.71 -2.15
CA GLN A 398 9.81 -9.65 -3.24
C GLN A 398 9.09 -10.95 -2.94
N LEU A 399 8.05 -11.26 -3.69
CA LEU A 399 7.25 -12.48 -3.53
C LEU A 399 7.83 -13.62 -4.38
N ALA A 400 7.92 -14.83 -3.83
CA ALA A 400 8.48 -15.98 -4.55
C ALA A 400 7.59 -16.48 -5.70
N VAL A 401 6.28 -16.27 -5.60
CA VAL A 401 5.31 -16.62 -6.65
C VAL A 401 4.50 -15.37 -6.96
N PRO A 402 4.42 -14.95 -8.25
CA PRO A 402 3.56 -13.85 -8.66
C PRO A 402 2.10 -14.08 -8.22
N PRO A 403 1.48 -13.14 -7.50
CA PRO A 403 0.08 -13.25 -7.12
C PRO A 403 -0.81 -13.31 -8.36
N ALA A 404 -1.81 -14.19 -8.35
CA ALA A 404 -2.76 -14.33 -9.44
C ALA A 404 -3.51 -13.02 -9.72
N ALA A 405 -3.99 -12.86 -10.96
CA ALA A 405 -4.76 -11.69 -11.37
C ALA A 405 -5.96 -11.45 -10.43
N GLY A 406 -6.02 -10.26 -9.82
CA GLY A 406 -7.08 -9.87 -8.89
C GLY A 406 -6.86 -10.29 -7.43
N ALA A 407 -5.75 -10.96 -7.09
CA ALA A 407 -5.41 -11.25 -5.70
C ALA A 407 -5.05 -9.96 -4.96
N SER A 408 -5.72 -9.65 -3.86
CA SER A 408 -5.42 -8.43 -3.09
C SER A 408 -4.30 -8.69 -2.08
N LEU A 409 -3.35 -7.76 -2.00
CA LEU A 409 -2.22 -7.81 -1.08
C LEU A 409 -2.38 -6.77 0.02
N SER A 410 -2.21 -7.18 1.27
CA SER A 410 -2.30 -6.29 2.43
C SER A 410 -1.23 -6.60 3.46
N TRP A 411 -0.88 -5.64 4.31
CA TRP A 411 0.11 -5.82 5.35
C TRP A 411 -0.33 -5.23 6.70
N THR A 412 0.26 -5.75 7.77
CA THR A 412 0.11 -5.24 9.13
C THR A 412 1.49 -5.10 9.73
N GLY A 413 1.74 -3.99 10.44
CA GLY A 413 3.03 -3.72 11.04
C GLY A 413 3.29 -2.22 11.24
N ASP A 414 4.56 -1.90 11.43
CA ASP A 414 5.04 -0.55 11.74
C ASP A 414 6.15 -0.14 10.77
N GLY A 415 6.21 1.13 10.47
CA GLY A 415 7.28 1.73 9.69
C GLY A 415 7.10 3.23 9.57
N ASP A 416 7.88 3.83 8.69
CA ASP A 416 7.81 5.26 8.41
C ASP A 416 7.43 5.52 6.95
N ILE A 417 6.49 6.42 6.76
CA ILE A 417 6.27 7.07 5.46
C ILE A 417 6.97 8.43 5.46
N TYR A 418 7.42 8.85 4.28
CA TYR A 418 7.79 10.25 4.14
C TYR A 418 6.52 11.12 3.99
N PRO A 419 6.46 12.24 4.72
CA PRO A 419 5.34 13.19 4.73
C PRO A 419 5.05 13.84 3.37
N SER A 420 3.82 14.35 3.25
CA SER A 420 3.36 15.14 2.10
C SER A 420 3.84 16.57 2.21
N GLY A 421 4.87 16.92 1.42
CA GLY A 421 5.37 18.28 1.27
C GLY A 421 6.34 18.38 0.10
N THR A 422 6.65 19.61 -0.32
CA THR A 422 7.73 19.84 -1.29
C THR A 422 9.02 20.03 -0.52
N TYR A 423 10.03 19.21 -0.82
CA TYR A 423 11.35 19.28 -0.18
C TYR A 423 12.33 19.89 -1.16
N VAL A 424 12.97 21.00 -0.78
CA VAL A 424 13.99 21.63 -1.62
C VAL A 424 15.34 21.55 -0.94
N PHE A 425 16.35 21.12 -1.69
CA PHE A 425 17.73 21.08 -1.24
C PHE A 425 18.64 21.75 -2.27
N ILE A 426 19.80 22.21 -1.80
CA ILE A 426 20.82 22.82 -2.63
C ILE A 426 22.07 21.96 -2.57
N GLN A 427 22.66 21.72 -3.74
CA GLN A 427 23.98 21.14 -3.88
C GLN A 427 24.92 22.19 -4.48
N ASP A 428 25.97 22.53 -3.73
CA ASP A 428 27.10 23.31 -4.26
C ASP A 428 28.00 22.39 -5.10
N ASN A 429 28.26 22.79 -6.34
CA ASN A 429 29.13 22.04 -7.26
C ASN A 429 30.61 22.43 -7.13
N GLN A 430 30.95 23.34 -6.21
CA GLN A 430 32.31 23.84 -5.94
C GLN A 430 33.00 24.52 -7.14
N ASP A 431 32.25 24.91 -8.16
CA ASP A 431 32.75 25.49 -9.41
C ASP A 431 32.06 26.83 -9.76
N MET A 432 31.65 27.56 -8.72
CA MET A 432 30.77 28.73 -8.81
C MET A 432 29.42 28.41 -9.47
N SER A 433 28.95 27.18 -9.33
CA SER A 433 27.58 26.79 -9.67
C SER A 433 26.90 26.00 -8.56
N MET A 434 25.57 26.05 -8.55
CA MET A 434 24.74 25.29 -7.64
C MET A 434 23.61 24.59 -8.40
N THR A 435 23.16 23.48 -7.83
CA THR A 435 22.01 22.71 -8.29
C THR A 435 20.92 22.80 -7.23
N ILE A 436 19.68 23.04 -7.67
CA ILE A 436 18.51 23.04 -6.79
C ILE A 436 17.73 21.76 -7.07
N GLY A 437 17.54 20.93 -6.04
CA GLY A 437 16.74 19.72 -6.12
C GLY A 437 15.38 19.91 -5.46
N VAL A 438 14.31 19.47 -6.12
CA VAL A 438 12.92 19.49 -5.63
C VAL A 438 12.41 18.06 -5.57
N ALA A 439 12.18 17.57 -4.35
CA ALA A 439 11.79 16.20 -4.03
C ALA A 439 10.42 16.15 -3.31
N GLY A 440 9.80 14.98 -3.28
CA GLY A 440 8.49 14.80 -2.66
C GLY A 440 7.36 15.31 -3.57
N LYS A 441 6.47 16.16 -3.04
CA LYS A 441 5.35 16.70 -3.82
C LYS A 441 5.88 17.61 -4.93
N VAL A 442 5.46 17.36 -6.16
CA VAL A 442 5.82 18.21 -7.31
C VAL A 442 4.99 19.49 -7.25
N PRO A 443 5.61 20.69 -7.25
CA PRO A 443 4.90 21.96 -7.30
C PRO A 443 4.04 22.14 -8.55
N SER A 444 3.14 23.12 -8.52
CA SER A 444 2.34 23.47 -9.71
C SER A 444 3.22 23.92 -10.87
N ALA A 445 2.75 23.74 -12.11
CA ALA A 445 3.49 24.15 -13.31
C ALA A 445 3.83 25.65 -13.31
N VAL A 446 2.94 26.51 -12.79
CA VAL A 446 3.19 27.95 -12.62
C VAL A 446 4.37 28.18 -11.68
N PHE A 447 4.44 27.42 -10.59
CA PHE A 447 5.53 27.53 -9.63
C PHE A 447 6.87 27.02 -10.20
N LEU A 448 6.86 25.90 -10.94
CA LEU A 448 8.03 25.41 -11.65
C LEU A 448 8.54 26.44 -12.67
N ALA A 449 7.65 27.09 -13.41
CA ALA A 449 8.00 28.17 -14.33
C ALA A 449 8.59 29.41 -13.61
N LEU A 450 8.17 29.69 -12.38
CA LEU A 450 8.75 30.76 -11.56
C LEU A 450 10.18 30.44 -11.10
N LEU A 451 10.45 29.16 -10.78
CA LEU A 451 11.81 28.68 -10.48
C LEU A 451 12.70 28.73 -11.72
N GLU A 452 12.23 28.19 -12.85
CA GLU A 452 12.95 28.16 -14.12
C GLU A 452 13.25 29.57 -14.65
N GLY A 453 12.25 30.46 -14.61
CA GLY A 453 12.39 31.85 -15.02
C GLY A 453 13.25 32.72 -14.10
N GLY A 454 13.81 32.15 -13.01
CA GLY A 454 14.66 32.86 -12.07
C GLY A 454 13.93 33.92 -11.24
N TYR A 455 12.60 33.86 -11.18
CA TYR A 455 11.77 34.79 -10.40
C TYR A 455 11.86 34.56 -8.89
N ILE A 456 12.44 33.43 -8.46
CA ILE A 456 12.80 33.12 -7.08
C ILE A 456 14.34 33.18 -6.97
N PRO A 457 14.93 34.35 -6.64
CA PRO A 457 16.38 34.55 -6.71
C PRO A 457 17.09 34.05 -5.44
N LEU A 458 17.10 32.74 -5.22
CA LEU A 458 17.84 32.11 -4.12
C LEU A 458 19.18 31.57 -4.62
N LYS A 459 20.07 32.49 -5.01
CA LYS A 459 21.46 32.16 -5.39
C LYS A 459 22.44 33.25 -4.94
N PRO A 460 23.66 32.91 -4.50
CA PRO A 460 24.64 33.92 -4.15
C PRO A 460 25.00 34.76 -5.38
N GLU A 461 25.51 35.98 -5.15
CA GLU A 461 26.04 36.80 -6.23
C GLU A 461 27.25 36.11 -6.87
N GLY A 462 27.34 36.13 -8.20
CA GLY A 462 28.41 35.46 -8.96
C GLY A 462 28.25 33.94 -9.14
N VAL A 463 27.36 33.27 -8.39
CA VAL A 463 27.08 31.83 -8.55
C VAL A 463 25.98 31.61 -9.60
N ARG A 464 26.18 30.66 -10.50
CA ARG A 464 25.17 30.25 -11.51
C ARG A 464 24.30 29.11 -10.96
N VAL A 465 22.98 29.18 -11.15
CA VAL A 465 22.12 28.01 -10.97
C VAL A 465 22.25 27.18 -12.25
N ASN A 466 22.84 25.99 -12.15
CA ASN A 466 23.13 25.16 -13.32
C ASN A 466 21.91 24.31 -13.72
N PHE A 467 21.25 23.73 -12.71
CA PHE A 467 20.06 22.91 -12.91
C PHE A 467 19.05 23.15 -11.77
N VAL A 468 17.77 23.19 -12.13
CA VAL A 468 16.67 22.91 -11.22
C VAL A 468 16.17 21.52 -11.57
N ILE A 469 16.34 20.57 -10.68
CA ILE A 469 15.99 19.17 -10.89
C ILE A 469 14.78 18.86 -10.04
N VAL A 470 13.71 18.35 -10.65
CA VAL A 470 12.48 17.97 -9.98
C VAL A 470 12.31 16.46 -10.05
N THR A 471 11.81 15.84 -8.98
CA THR A 471 11.45 14.42 -9.00
C THR A 471 10.45 14.13 -10.12
N SER A 472 10.70 13.08 -10.89
CA SER A 472 9.81 12.67 -12.01
C SER A 472 8.48 12.08 -11.55
N VAL A 473 8.38 11.66 -10.28
CA VAL A 473 7.17 11.06 -9.71
C VAL A 473 6.70 11.90 -8.52
N ASP A 474 5.46 12.34 -8.59
CA ASP A 474 4.84 13.15 -7.55
C ASP A 474 4.77 12.41 -6.21
N GLY A 475 5.24 13.06 -5.15
CA GLY A 475 5.27 12.52 -3.79
C GLY A 475 6.49 11.64 -3.47
N VAL A 476 7.47 11.53 -4.37
CA VAL A 476 8.60 10.60 -4.23
C VAL A 476 9.94 11.35 -4.10
N PRO A 477 10.85 10.91 -3.20
CA PRO A 477 12.23 11.43 -3.15
C PRO A 477 13.00 11.23 -4.46
N MET A 478 14.05 12.00 -4.69
CA MET A 478 14.90 11.80 -5.86
C MET A 478 15.75 10.53 -5.73
N PHE A 479 16.14 9.94 -6.86
CA PHE A 479 17.02 8.79 -6.88
C PHE A 479 18.46 9.18 -6.54
N GLY A 480 19.12 8.39 -5.69
CA GLY A 480 20.55 8.49 -5.44
C GLY A 480 21.11 7.25 -4.74
N PHE A 481 22.43 7.08 -4.79
CA PHE A 481 23.11 5.94 -4.18
C PHE A 481 23.50 6.23 -2.73
N ASP A 482 23.41 5.22 -1.87
CA ASP A 482 23.91 5.22 -0.49
C ASP A 482 23.38 6.36 0.41
N VAL A 483 22.22 6.92 0.05
CA VAL A 483 21.50 7.93 0.84
C VAL A 483 20.04 7.51 0.99
N ALA A 484 19.51 7.62 2.20
CA ALA A 484 18.12 7.32 2.52
C ALA A 484 17.54 8.43 3.41
N ASN A 485 16.86 9.41 2.80
CA ASN A 485 16.18 10.49 3.48
C ASN A 485 15.03 11.06 2.63
N GLN A 486 14.37 12.11 3.12
CA GLN A 486 13.23 12.75 2.43
C GLN A 486 13.58 13.40 1.08
N TYR A 487 14.87 13.66 0.80
CA TYR A 487 15.33 14.27 -0.44
C TYR A 487 15.77 13.22 -1.46
N VAL A 488 16.47 12.18 -0.98
CA VAL A 488 17.14 11.19 -1.83
C VAL A 488 16.95 9.78 -1.27
N MET A 489 16.57 8.85 -2.15
CA MET A 489 16.39 7.43 -1.87
C MET A 489 17.01 6.55 -2.95
N GLY A 490 17.33 5.31 -2.57
CA GLY A 490 17.93 4.29 -3.45
C GLY A 490 17.00 3.73 -4.52
N LEU A 491 17.46 2.63 -5.13
CA LEU A 491 16.71 1.90 -6.15
C LEU A 491 15.31 1.54 -5.66
N ASP A 492 14.35 1.59 -6.58
CA ASP A 492 12.94 1.22 -6.41
C ASP A 492 12.13 2.09 -5.41
N ALA A 493 12.78 3.02 -4.70
CA ALA A 493 12.16 3.97 -3.78
C ALA A 493 12.32 5.44 -4.23
N GLY A 494 13.44 5.78 -4.85
CA GLY A 494 13.69 7.10 -5.43
C GLY A 494 13.31 7.18 -6.90
N ALA A 495 12.83 8.36 -7.33
CA ALA A 495 12.50 8.64 -8.72
C ALA A 495 13.59 9.47 -9.41
N TRP A 496 13.78 9.26 -10.72
CA TRP A 496 14.77 10.06 -11.47
C TRP A 496 14.45 11.54 -11.40
N GLY A 497 15.49 12.36 -11.25
CA GLY A 497 15.38 13.80 -11.37
C GLY A 497 15.28 14.22 -12.83
N THR A 498 14.29 15.02 -13.17
CA THR A 498 14.15 15.68 -14.48
C THR A 498 14.56 17.15 -14.35
N PRO A 499 15.49 17.63 -15.18
CA PRO A 499 15.77 19.07 -15.26
C PRO A 499 14.52 19.79 -15.79
N LEU A 500 14.24 20.97 -15.23
CA LEU A 500 13.29 21.92 -15.81
C LEU A 500 13.85 22.53 -17.10
#